data_AF-A8HV80-F1
#
_entry.id   AF-A8HV80-F1
#
_cell.length_a   1.000
_cell.length_b   1.000
_cell.length_c   1.000
_cell.angle_alpha   90.00
_cell.angle_beta   90.00
_cell.angle_gamma   90.00
#
_symmetry.space_group_name_H-M   'P 1'
#
loop_
_entity.id
_entity.type
_entity.pdbx_description
1 polymer ?
#
loop_
_entity_poly.entity_id
_entity_poly.type
_entity_poly.pdbx_seq_one_letter_code
_entity_poly.pdbx_strand_id
1 'polypeptide(L)'
;MGPQRPLRPAVPRSLGAPRAGAFHNRRPVGPSARAPAFLDAGKHPVAPSGRQTIREDHLATPHPMEIAPDALWWPGRLDRPAQEALVEEVREVLRAAPLFQPAMPRTGKPLSVRMSNCGPLGWVADASGYRYQPFHPETREPWPPMPETLLRLWADFSGSAVPPEACLVNWYAPDARMGLHQDRDEADFSAPVLSVSLGDTAVFRIGGEARTDSTRSIRLESGDVLRLGGRSRLAFHGVDRILPGTSTLLGVEGRINLTLRRVTAP
;
A
#
# COMPACT_ATOMS: atom_id res chain seq x y z
N MET A 1 61.52 -33.60 -55.76
CA MET A 1 60.65 -34.19 -54.73
C MET A 1 61.28 -33.93 -53.36
N GLY A 2 60.64 -33.09 -52.55
CA GLY A 2 61.04 -32.82 -51.17
C GLY A 2 59.80 -32.34 -50.42
N PRO A 3 59.39 -32.98 -49.31
CA PRO A 3 58.06 -32.79 -48.74
C PRO A 3 58.00 -31.56 -47.83
N GLN A 4 56.86 -30.87 -47.88
CA GLN A 4 56.50 -29.78 -46.98
C GLN A 4 56.35 -30.30 -45.54
N ARG A 5 56.96 -29.59 -44.57
CA ARG A 5 56.73 -29.78 -43.13
C ARG A 5 55.67 -28.78 -42.64
N PRO A 6 54.74 -29.20 -41.76
CA PRO A 6 53.59 -28.38 -41.38
C PRO A 6 53.91 -27.36 -40.29
N LEU A 7 53.27 -26.19 -40.39
CA LEU A 7 53.25 -25.11 -39.40
C LEU A 7 52.50 -25.54 -38.13
N ARG A 8 53.12 -25.36 -36.96
CA ARG A 8 52.47 -25.47 -35.65
C ARG A 8 51.80 -24.15 -35.28
N PRO A 9 50.58 -24.15 -34.71
CA PRO A 9 49.91 -22.93 -34.26
C PRO A 9 50.45 -22.42 -32.91
N ALA A 10 50.43 -21.10 -32.77
CA ALA A 10 50.93 -20.34 -31.63
C ALA A 10 50.06 -20.50 -30.37
N VAL A 11 50.73 -20.55 -29.21
CA VAL A 11 50.14 -20.55 -27.87
C VAL A 11 49.69 -19.13 -27.50
N PRO A 12 48.45 -18.88 -27.02
CA PRO A 12 48.05 -17.57 -26.53
C PRO A 12 48.59 -17.30 -25.12
N ARG A 13 49.11 -16.08 -24.92
CA ARG A 13 49.57 -15.53 -23.65
C ARG A 13 48.42 -15.41 -22.63
N SER A 14 48.72 -15.81 -21.39
CA SER A 14 47.87 -15.60 -20.21
C SER A 14 47.62 -14.11 -19.96
N LEU A 15 46.35 -13.71 -19.89
CA LEU A 15 45.93 -12.40 -19.40
C LEU A 15 45.91 -12.42 -17.87
N GLY A 16 46.68 -11.50 -17.28
CA GLY A 16 46.84 -11.35 -15.85
C GLY A 16 45.59 -10.87 -15.12
N ALA A 17 45.51 -11.23 -13.85
CA ALA A 17 44.49 -10.80 -12.90
C ALA A 17 44.38 -9.26 -12.80
N PRO A 18 43.16 -8.71 -12.66
CA PRO A 18 42.99 -7.28 -12.45
C PRO A 18 43.41 -6.87 -11.03
N ARG A 19 44.17 -5.77 -10.95
CA ARG A 19 44.63 -5.12 -9.73
C ARG A 19 43.45 -4.59 -8.91
N ALA A 20 43.54 -4.76 -7.58
CA ALA A 20 42.69 -4.12 -6.59
C ALA A 20 42.78 -2.59 -6.71
N GLY A 21 41.68 -1.98 -7.15
CA GLY A 21 41.47 -0.53 -7.14
C GLY A 21 40.92 -0.09 -5.79
N ALA A 22 41.52 0.96 -5.23
CA ALA A 22 41.18 1.55 -3.94
C ALA A 22 39.70 1.91 -3.82
N PHE A 23 39.00 1.25 -2.87
CA PHE A 23 37.68 1.63 -2.42
C PHE A 23 37.75 3.01 -1.78
N HIS A 24 37.36 4.04 -2.52
CA HIS A 24 37.02 5.33 -1.95
C HIS A 24 35.80 5.15 -1.05
N ASN A 25 36.01 5.45 0.23
CA ASN A 25 35.05 5.48 1.31
C ASN A 25 33.87 6.41 0.94
N ARG A 26 32.83 5.87 0.30
CA ARG A 26 31.55 6.58 0.10
C ARG A 26 30.82 6.52 1.43
N ARG A 27 30.77 7.67 2.11
CA ARG A 27 29.93 7.91 3.28
C ARG A 27 28.50 7.42 2.99
N PRO A 28 27.83 6.74 3.95
CA PRO A 28 26.42 6.40 3.80
C PRO A 28 25.61 7.69 3.63
N VAL A 29 24.76 7.70 2.61
CA VAL A 29 23.78 8.75 2.37
C VAL A 29 22.71 8.60 3.46
N GLY A 30 22.64 9.54 4.41
CA GLY A 30 21.50 9.69 5.31
C GLY A 30 20.38 10.55 4.69
N PRO A 31 19.22 10.72 5.35
CA PRO A 31 18.84 10.21 6.66
C PRO A 31 17.88 9.01 6.57
N SER A 32 17.90 8.16 7.59
CA SER A 32 16.74 7.36 7.97
C SER A 32 15.53 8.31 8.03
N ALA A 33 14.56 8.12 7.14
CA ALA A 33 13.27 8.77 7.26
C ALA A 33 12.72 8.33 8.62
N ARG A 34 12.71 9.24 9.60
CA ARG A 34 12.20 8.94 10.94
C ARG A 34 10.86 8.21 10.78
N ALA A 35 10.73 7.09 11.48
CA ALA A 35 9.46 6.44 11.72
C ALA A 35 8.42 7.52 12.00
N PRO A 36 7.28 7.56 11.29
CA PRO A 36 6.30 8.59 11.57
C PRO A 36 5.86 8.48 13.03
N ALA A 37 5.66 9.64 13.65
CA ALA A 37 5.45 9.74 15.09
C ALA A 37 4.26 8.90 15.59
N PHE A 38 3.31 8.52 14.73
CA PHE A 38 2.20 7.64 15.09
C PHE A 38 2.63 6.21 15.47
N LEU A 39 3.81 5.74 15.04
CA LEU A 39 4.31 4.39 15.40
C LEU A 39 4.58 4.26 16.91
N ASP A 40 4.91 5.37 17.57
CA ASP A 40 5.21 5.44 19.00
C ASP A 40 4.08 6.09 19.83
N ALA A 41 3.08 6.69 19.16
CA ALA A 41 2.00 7.42 19.80
C ALA A 41 0.91 6.48 20.36
N GLY A 42 1.03 6.09 21.62
CA GLY A 42 -0.04 5.37 22.33
C GLY A 42 0.35 3.94 22.72
N LYS A 43 1.20 3.83 23.74
CA LYS A 43 1.32 2.60 24.54
C LYS A 43 0.12 2.52 25.48
N HIS A 44 -1.06 2.21 24.97
CA HIS A 44 -2.16 1.77 25.83
C HIS A 44 -2.18 0.23 25.81
N PRO A 45 -2.13 -0.43 26.98
CA PRO A 45 -2.20 -1.89 27.01
C PRO A 45 -3.53 -2.32 26.40
N VAL A 46 -3.46 -3.07 25.30
CA VAL A 46 -4.60 -3.80 24.76
C VAL A 46 -4.98 -4.83 25.82
N ALA A 47 -6.17 -4.68 26.42
CA ALA A 47 -6.72 -5.73 27.25
C ALA A 47 -6.81 -7.02 26.41
N PRO A 48 -6.45 -8.19 26.96
CA PRO A 48 -6.46 -9.44 26.19
C PRO A 48 -7.82 -9.59 25.51
N SER A 49 -7.80 -9.93 24.22
CA SER A 49 -9.01 -10.11 23.42
C SER A 49 -9.86 -11.21 24.04
N GLY A 50 -10.78 -10.82 24.92
CA GLY A 50 -11.93 -11.67 25.22
C GLY A 50 -12.58 -11.94 23.88
N ARG A 51 -12.89 -13.21 23.60
CA ARG A 51 -13.84 -13.57 22.53
C ARG A 51 -15.12 -12.77 22.79
N GLN A 52 -15.22 -11.59 22.19
CA GLN A 52 -16.46 -10.88 22.12
C GLN A 52 -17.25 -11.59 21.05
N THR A 53 -18.13 -12.50 21.48
CA THR A 53 -19.33 -12.82 20.72
C THR A 53 -20.03 -11.50 20.46
N ILE A 54 -19.97 -11.03 19.22
CA ILE A 54 -20.76 -9.91 18.74
C ILE A 54 -22.20 -10.23 19.17
N ARG A 55 -22.78 -9.38 20.03
CA ARG A 55 -24.18 -9.54 20.41
C ARG A 55 -25.01 -9.35 19.12
N GLU A 56 -25.71 -10.41 18.73
CA GLU A 56 -26.44 -10.55 17.47
C GLU A 56 -27.65 -9.64 17.29
N ASP A 57 -27.86 -8.63 18.15
CA ASP A 57 -29.10 -7.88 18.10
C ASP A 57 -28.86 -6.41 18.43
N HIS A 58 -28.69 -5.57 17.39
CA HIS A 58 -29.02 -4.14 17.32
C HIS A 58 -29.14 -3.75 15.83
N LEU A 59 -30.36 -3.87 15.29
CA LEU A 59 -30.99 -3.07 14.23
C LEU A 59 -30.09 -2.52 13.10
N ALA A 60 -30.15 -3.21 11.95
CA ALA A 60 -29.73 -2.79 10.61
C ALA A 60 -28.32 -2.17 10.51
N THR A 61 -27.37 -3.00 10.12
CA THR A 61 -26.14 -2.56 9.45
C THR A 61 -26.49 -1.47 8.43
N PRO A 62 -26.00 -0.22 8.55
CA PRO A 62 -26.36 0.83 7.62
C PRO A 62 -25.99 0.38 6.20
N HIS A 63 -26.99 0.43 5.31
CA HIS A 63 -26.80 0.08 3.90
C HIS A 63 -25.70 0.95 3.30
N PRO A 64 -24.85 0.40 2.41
CA PRO A 64 -23.84 1.21 1.73
C PRO A 64 -24.49 2.36 0.97
N MET A 65 -23.81 3.50 0.95
CA MET A 65 -24.10 4.58 0.02
C MET A 65 -23.36 4.32 -1.29
N GLU A 66 -24.08 4.32 -2.42
CA GLU A 66 -23.45 4.27 -3.73
C GLU A 66 -22.98 5.67 -4.14
N ILE A 67 -21.66 5.85 -4.25
CA ILE A 67 -21.06 7.15 -4.59
C ILE A 67 -20.72 7.25 -6.07
N ALA A 68 -20.64 6.15 -6.79
CA ALA A 68 -20.51 6.06 -8.24
C ALA A 68 -20.98 4.66 -8.63
N PRO A 69 -21.28 4.36 -9.91
CA PRO A 69 -21.73 3.04 -10.32
C PRO A 69 -20.81 1.93 -9.79
N ASP A 70 -21.31 1.05 -8.94
CA ASP A 70 -20.59 -0.04 -8.25
C ASP A 70 -19.53 0.38 -7.20
N ALA A 71 -19.43 1.67 -6.87
CA ALA A 71 -18.61 2.19 -5.78
C ALA A 71 -19.46 2.36 -4.50
N LEU A 72 -19.26 1.47 -3.53
CA LEU A 72 -20.03 1.41 -2.30
C LEU A 72 -19.22 1.93 -1.11
N TRP A 73 -19.82 2.82 -0.33
CA TRP A 73 -19.21 3.46 0.84
C TRP A 73 -20.02 3.16 2.11
N TRP A 74 -19.34 2.70 3.15
CA TRP A 74 -19.88 2.47 4.48
C TRP A 74 -19.25 3.49 5.46
N PRO A 75 -19.93 4.62 5.73
CA PRO A 75 -19.41 5.64 6.64
C PRO A 75 -19.41 5.14 8.09
N GLY A 76 -18.33 5.44 8.82
CA GLY A 76 -18.18 5.12 10.25
C GLY A 76 -18.30 3.62 10.56
N ARG A 77 -17.92 2.75 9.62
CA ARG A 77 -18.20 1.31 9.73
C ARG A 77 -17.43 0.64 10.86
N LEU A 78 -16.21 1.08 11.09
CA LEU A 78 -15.42 0.66 12.24
C LEU A 78 -15.73 1.60 13.40
N ASP A 79 -16.23 1.04 14.50
CA ASP A 79 -16.33 1.78 15.74
C ASP A 79 -14.93 2.06 16.33
N ARG A 80 -14.87 2.91 17.37
CA ARG A 80 -13.61 3.34 17.95
C ARG A 80 -12.73 2.17 18.43
N PRO A 81 -13.23 1.17 19.17
CA PRO A 81 -12.44 0.01 19.56
C PRO A 81 -11.89 -0.78 18.36
N ALA A 82 -12.68 -1.01 17.31
CA ALA A 82 -12.22 -1.70 16.12
C ALA A 82 -11.13 -0.92 15.39
N GLN A 83 -11.25 0.41 15.31
CA GLN A 83 -10.22 1.28 14.74
C GLN A 83 -8.91 1.20 15.54
N GLU A 84 -8.96 1.25 16.88
CA GLU A 84 -7.77 1.16 17.74
C GLU A 84 -7.07 -0.19 17.60
N ALA A 85 -7.82 -1.29 17.59
CA ALA A 85 -7.26 -2.63 17.37
C ALA A 85 -6.58 -2.75 16.01
N LEU A 86 -7.21 -2.25 14.94
CA LEU A 86 -6.62 -2.26 13.60
C LEU A 86 -5.37 -1.38 13.51
N VAL A 87 -5.33 -0.24 14.21
CA VAL A 87 -4.12 0.60 14.27
C VAL A 87 -2.95 -0.16 14.91
N GLU A 88 -3.18 -0.93 15.97
CA GLU A 88 -2.11 -1.75 16.57
C GLU A 88 -1.61 -2.84 15.63
N GLU A 89 -2.51 -3.55 14.94
CA GLU A 89 -2.12 -4.52 13.91
C GLU A 89 -1.28 -3.86 12.80
N VAL A 90 -1.67 -2.66 12.35
CA VAL A 90 -0.90 -1.90 11.35
C VAL A 90 0.45 -1.45 11.91
N ARG A 91 0.53 -1.08 13.20
CA ARG A 91 1.81 -0.76 13.85
C ARG A 91 2.75 -1.96 13.83
N GLU A 92 2.26 -3.18 14.11
CA GLU A 92 3.09 -4.39 14.00
C GLU A 92 3.60 -4.60 12.58
N VAL A 93 2.73 -4.46 11.57
CA VAL A 93 3.14 -4.52 10.16
C VAL A 93 4.26 -3.52 9.87
N LEU A 94 4.12 -2.28 10.34
CA LEU A 94 5.08 -1.21 10.07
C LEU A 94 6.37 -1.29 10.87
N ARG A 95 6.39 -1.99 12.01
CA ARG A 95 7.64 -2.32 12.71
C ARG A 95 8.45 -3.36 11.94
N ALA A 96 7.78 -4.32 11.29
CA ALA A 96 8.43 -5.35 10.47
C ALA A 96 8.78 -4.84 9.05
N ALA A 97 7.92 -4.05 8.44
CA ALA A 97 8.08 -3.42 7.14
C ALA A 97 7.88 -1.91 7.23
N PRO A 98 8.94 -1.15 7.54
CA PRO A 98 8.85 0.30 7.71
C PRO A 98 8.32 1.04 6.49
N LEU A 99 7.79 2.25 6.70
CA LEU A 99 7.33 3.10 5.61
C LEU A 99 8.51 3.63 4.79
N PHE A 100 8.50 3.36 3.49
CA PHE A 100 9.43 3.92 2.52
C PHE A 100 8.79 5.07 1.71
N GLN A 101 9.62 5.86 1.04
CA GLN A 101 9.15 6.93 0.15
C GLN A 101 9.21 6.45 -1.31
N PRO A 102 8.07 6.09 -1.93
CA PRO A 102 8.05 5.73 -3.35
C PRO A 102 8.41 6.91 -4.24
N ALA A 103 8.85 6.60 -5.46
CA ALA A 103 9.23 7.59 -6.45
C ALA A 103 8.45 7.42 -7.76
N MET A 104 8.13 8.53 -8.41
CA MET A 104 7.47 8.57 -9.71
C MET A 104 8.36 7.92 -10.77
N PRO A 105 7.83 7.00 -11.60
CA PRO A 105 8.58 6.41 -12.69
C PRO A 105 9.15 7.46 -13.63
N ARG A 106 10.30 7.15 -14.24
CA ARG A 106 11.07 8.01 -15.16
C ARG A 106 11.64 9.29 -14.55
N THR A 107 10.89 10.00 -13.71
CA THR A 107 11.33 11.27 -13.12
C THR A 107 12.09 11.09 -11.81
N GLY A 108 11.88 9.97 -11.11
CA GLY A 108 12.46 9.71 -9.79
C GLY A 108 11.97 10.68 -8.70
N LYS A 109 10.99 11.54 -8.99
CA LYS A 109 10.47 12.51 -8.03
C LYS A 109 9.76 11.76 -6.91
N PRO A 110 10.06 12.03 -5.62
CA PRO A 110 9.37 11.37 -4.53
C PRO A 110 7.88 11.71 -4.56
N LEU A 111 7.03 10.74 -4.27
CA LEU A 111 5.63 11.01 -3.95
C LEU A 111 5.57 11.73 -2.58
N SER A 112 4.47 12.40 -2.28
CA SER A 112 4.24 12.96 -0.94
C SER A 112 3.74 11.92 0.07
N VAL A 113 3.16 10.82 -0.43
CA VAL A 113 2.61 9.71 0.35
C VAL A 113 3.70 8.69 0.60
N ARG A 114 3.88 8.29 1.87
CA ARG A 114 4.78 7.20 2.24
C ARG A 114 4.02 5.89 2.24
N MET A 115 4.68 4.79 1.92
CA MET A 115 4.03 3.51 1.69
C MET A 115 4.72 2.35 2.40
N SER A 116 3.96 1.32 2.72
CA SER A 116 4.42 -0.03 3.08
C SER A 116 3.35 -1.04 2.63
N ASN A 117 3.56 -2.33 2.84
CA ASN A 117 2.60 -3.36 2.45
C ASN A 117 2.54 -4.51 3.46
N CYS A 118 1.47 -5.29 3.40
CA CYS A 118 1.37 -6.62 3.99
C CYS A 118 0.61 -7.58 3.07
N GLY A 119 0.78 -8.89 3.30
CA GLY A 119 0.31 -9.95 2.40
C GLY A 119 1.44 -10.52 1.53
N PRO A 120 1.17 -11.56 0.73
CA PRO A 120 2.19 -12.19 -0.12
C PRO A 120 2.78 -11.26 -1.19
N LEU A 121 2.08 -10.17 -1.54
CA LEU A 121 2.51 -9.19 -2.52
C LEU A 121 2.36 -7.76 -1.98
N GLY A 122 3.26 -6.88 -2.40
CA GLY A 122 3.19 -5.45 -2.10
C GLY A 122 3.42 -4.61 -3.35
N TRP A 123 2.63 -3.55 -3.49
CA TRP A 123 2.78 -2.60 -4.59
C TRP A 123 3.96 -1.67 -4.31
N VAL A 124 4.79 -1.45 -5.32
CA VAL A 124 5.94 -0.55 -5.24
C VAL A 124 6.02 0.34 -6.47
N ALA A 125 6.51 1.56 -6.27
CA ALA A 125 6.82 2.52 -7.31
C ALA A 125 8.24 3.07 -7.14
N ASP A 126 9.02 2.94 -8.19
CA ASP A 126 10.35 3.53 -8.29
C ASP A 126 10.62 4.02 -9.72
N ALA A 127 11.85 4.46 -9.99
CA ALA A 127 12.24 4.97 -11.30
C ALA A 127 12.04 3.95 -12.44
N SER A 128 12.04 2.65 -12.11
CA SER A 128 11.86 1.54 -13.06
C SER A 128 10.40 1.23 -13.36
N GLY A 129 9.44 1.73 -12.59
CA GLY A 129 8.01 1.56 -12.85
C GLY A 129 7.20 1.15 -11.62
N TYR A 130 5.97 0.73 -11.90
CA TYR A 130 5.04 0.17 -10.92
C TYR A 130 5.03 -1.36 -11.02
N ARG A 131 4.95 -2.05 -9.89
CA ARG A 131 4.83 -3.51 -9.86
C ARG A 131 4.35 -4.02 -8.51
N TYR A 132 3.82 -5.23 -8.50
CA TYR A 132 3.74 -6.06 -7.30
C TYR A 132 5.02 -6.88 -7.13
N GLN A 133 5.51 -6.99 -5.90
CA GLN A 133 6.66 -7.83 -5.56
C GLN A 133 6.49 -8.44 -4.15
N PRO A 134 7.15 -9.58 -3.83
CA PRO A 134 6.97 -10.25 -2.54
C PRO A 134 7.87 -9.72 -1.41
N PHE A 135 8.77 -8.76 -1.70
CA PHE A 135 9.74 -8.24 -0.72
C PHE A 135 9.66 -6.72 -0.59
N HIS A 136 10.05 -6.19 0.56
CA HIS A 136 10.24 -4.76 0.79
C HIS A 136 11.37 -4.20 -0.09
N PRO A 137 11.23 -3.02 -0.72
CA PRO A 137 12.25 -2.48 -1.63
C PRO A 137 13.56 -2.12 -0.91
N GLU A 138 13.49 -1.58 0.30
CA GLU A 138 14.67 -1.19 1.09
C GLU A 138 15.23 -2.31 1.98
N THR A 139 14.42 -2.92 2.86
CA THR A 139 14.90 -3.98 3.78
C THR A 139 15.17 -5.31 3.08
N ARG A 140 14.59 -5.55 1.90
CA ARG A 140 14.68 -6.80 1.13
C ARG A 140 14.05 -8.02 1.80
N GLU A 141 13.41 -7.84 2.94
CA GLU A 141 12.66 -8.88 3.65
C GLU A 141 11.28 -9.11 3.01
N PRO A 142 10.67 -10.30 3.17
CA PRO A 142 9.29 -10.53 2.76
C PRO A 142 8.32 -9.53 3.43
N TRP A 143 7.23 -9.22 2.76
CA TRP A 143 6.16 -8.44 3.40
C TRP A 143 5.55 -9.21 4.58
N PRO A 144 5.19 -8.53 5.68
CA PRO A 144 4.53 -9.17 6.82
C PRO A 144 3.21 -9.83 6.40
N PRO A 145 2.74 -10.86 7.13
CA PRO A 145 1.44 -11.45 6.87
C PRO A 145 0.33 -10.40 7.00
N MET A 146 -0.74 -10.58 6.22
CA MET A 146 -1.90 -9.68 6.30
C MET A 146 -2.61 -9.86 7.66
N PRO A 147 -2.92 -8.78 8.37
CA PRO A 147 -3.69 -8.88 9.61
C PRO A 147 -5.06 -9.54 9.41
N GLU A 148 -5.47 -10.36 10.38
CA GLU A 148 -6.74 -11.10 10.32
C GLU A 148 -7.95 -10.16 10.23
N THR A 149 -7.89 -8.98 10.87
CA THR A 149 -8.96 -7.98 10.76
C THR A 149 -9.15 -7.52 9.32
N LEU A 150 -8.07 -7.36 8.54
CA LEU A 150 -8.15 -7.00 7.12
C LEU A 150 -8.75 -8.12 6.27
N LEU A 151 -8.43 -9.39 6.57
CA LEU A 151 -9.04 -10.54 5.89
C LEU A 151 -10.56 -10.61 6.16
N ARG A 152 -11.00 -10.35 7.40
CA ARG A 152 -12.43 -10.27 7.73
C ARG A 152 -13.13 -9.12 7.01
N LEU A 153 -12.54 -7.92 7.01
CA LEU A 153 -13.10 -6.77 6.28
C LEU A 153 -13.20 -7.06 4.78
N TRP A 154 -12.22 -7.75 4.21
CA TRP A 154 -12.33 -8.21 2.83
C TRP A 154 -13.53 -9.13 2.62
N ALA A 155 -13.67 -10.18 3.43
CA ALA A 155 -14.77 -11.13 3.32
C ALA A 155 -16.15 -10.44 3.44
N ASP A 156 -16.27 -9.47 4.35
CA ASP A 156 -17.54 -8.79 4.63
C ASP A 156 -17.93 -7.76 3.56
N PHE A 157 -16.96 -7.04 2.98
CA PHE A 157 -17.25 -5.85 2.17
C PHE A 157 -16.85 -5.95 0.70
N SER A 158 -15.91 -6.83 0.35
CA SER A 158 -15.45 -6.93 -1.04
C SER A 158 -16.53 -7.52 -1.96
N GLY A 159 -17.32 -8.48 -1.47
CA GLY A 159 -18.16 -9.32 -2.32
C GLY A 159 -17.38 -10.31 -3.18
N SER A 160 -16.07 -10.48 -2.93
CA SER A 160 -15.21 -11.49 -3.55
C SER A 160 -15.14 -12.75 -2.70
N ALA A 161 -15.27 -13.92 -3.33
CA ALA A 161 -15.05 -15.20 -2.68
C ALA A 161 -13.54 -15.54 -2.51
N VAL A 162 -12.67 -14.81 -3.19
CA VAL A 162 -11.22 -15.05 -3.22
C VAL A 162 -10.53 -14.01 -2.34
N PRO A 163 -9.60 -14.42 -1.45
CA PRO A 163 -8.94 -13.51 -0.52
C PRO A 163 -7.99 -12.53 -1.23
N PRO A 164 -7.68 -11.39 -0.60
CA PRO A 164 -6.74 -10.42 -1.12
C PRO A 164 -5.31 -10.97 -0.98
N GLU A 165 -4.41 -10.49 -1.84
CA GLU A 165 -3.00 -10.89 -1.86
C GLU A 165 -2.06 -9.73 -1.52
N ALA A 166 -2.59 -8.51 -1.57
CA ALA A 166 -1.84 -7.31 -1.24
C ALA A 166 -2.72 -6.37 -0.43
N CYS A 167 -2.14 -5.76 0.59
CA CYS A 167 -2.66 -4.57 1.23
C CYS A 167 -1.58 -3.48 1.21
N LEU A 168 -1.82 -2.43 0.44
CA LEU A 168 -1.00 -1.22 0.44
C LEU A 168 -1.35 -0.37 1.66
N VAL A 169 -0.37 -0.06 2.49
CA VAL A 169 -0.47 0.84 3.63
C VAL A 169 0.05 2.21 3.21
N ASN A 170 -0.86 3.16 3.02
CA ASN A 170 -0.53 4.54 2.70
C ASN A 170 -0.54 5.40 3.97
N TRP A 171 0.56 6.11 4.22
CA TRP A 171 0.65 7.19 5.21
C TRP A 171 0.62 8.55 4.53
N TYR A 172 -0.38 9.35 4.87
CA TYR A 172 -0.53 10.73 4.44
C TYR A 172 -0.22 11.67 5.60
N ALA A 173 0.84 12.46 5.47
CA ALA A 173 1.06 13.64 6.30
C ALA A 173 0.01 14.74 5.96
N PRO A 174 -0.14 15.79 6.78
CA PRO A 174 -1.10 16.88 6.55
C PRO A 174 -1.10 17.49 5.14
N ASP A 175 0.06 17.59 4.49
CA ASP A 175 0.26 18.18 3.17
C ASP A 175 0.30 17.15 2.03
N ALA A 176 0.22 15.85 2.35
CA ALA A 176 0.29 14.78 1.39
C ALA A 176 -0.99 14.68 0.56
N ARG A 177 -0.83 14.30 -0.71
CA ARG A 177 -1.92 14.13 -1.67
C ARG A 177 -1.60 13.06 -2.70
N MET A 178 -2.62 12.52 -3.33
CA MET A 178 -2.51 11.56 -4.41
C MET A 178 -3.42 11.98 -5.56
N GLY A 179 -2.83 12.40 -6.67
CA GLY A 179 -3.59 12.84 -7.85
C GLY A 179 -4.44 11.72 -8.45
N LEU A 180 -5.33 12.07 -9.39
CA LEU A 180 -6.18 11.11 -10.08
C LEU A 180 -5.35 10.04 -10.80
N HIS A 181 -5.57 8.78 -10.42
CA HIS A 181 -4.96 7.57 -10.95
C HIS A 181 -5.98 6.45 -11.04
N GLN A 182 -5.57 5.33 -11.65
CA GLN A 182 -6.33 4.08 -11.67
C GLN A 182 -5.46 3.00 -11.02
N ASP A 183 -6.10 2.12 -10.26
CA ASP A 183 -5.49 0.87 -9.79
C ASP A 183 -5.57 -0.13 -10.94
N ARG A 184 -4.49 -0.26 -11.72
CA ARG A 184 -4.47 -1.05 -12.96
C ARG A 184 -3.23 -1.94 -13.13
N ASP A 185 -2.51 -2.17 -12.04
CA ASP A 185 -1.30 -3.00 -12.05
C ASP A 185 -1.61 -4.46 -11.65
N GLU A 186 -2.88 -4.78 -11.33
CA GLU A 186 -3.36 -6.13 -11.09
C GLU A 186 -3.55 -6.89 -12.43
N ALA A 187 -3.40 -8.22 -12.39
CA ALA A 187 -3.63 -9.07 -13.56
C ALA A 187 -5.12 -9.33 -13.83
N ASP A 188 -5.97 -9.20 -12.81
CA ASP A 188 -7.42 -9.33 -12.91
C ASP A 188 -8.14 -8.14 -12.26
N PHE A 189 -9.14 -7.62 -12.97
CA PHE A 189 -9.99 -6.51 -12.55
C PHE A 189 -11.41 -6.98 -12.19
N SER A 190 -11.68 -8.28 -12.12
CA SER A 190 -12.95 -8.81 -11.62
C SER A 190 -13.10 -8.61 -10.11
N ALA A 191 -11.99 -8.74 -9.39
CA ALA A 191 -11.92 -8.48 -7.95
C ALA A 191 -11.92 -6.97 -7.66
N PRO A 192 -12.61 -6.52 -6.59
CA PRO A 192 -12.70 -5.11 -6.24
C PRO A 192 -11.39 -4.59 -5.64
N VAL A 193 -11.32 -3.27 -5.48
CA VAL A 193 -10.42 -2.62 -4.51
C VAL A 193 -11.22 -2.35 -3.25
N LEU A 194 -10.70 -2.75 -2.09
CA LEU A 194 -11.27 -2.39 -0.78
C LEU A 194 -10.35 -1.41 -0.07
N SER A 195 -10.91 -0.32 0.45
CA SER A 195 -10.17 0.79 1.03
C SER A 195 -10.72 1.09 2.43
N VAL A 196 -9.85 1.07 3.44
CA VAL A 196 -10.19 1.40 4.84
C VAL A 196 -9.48 2.69 5.23
N SER A 197 -10.18 3.61 5.88
CA SER A 197 -9.65 4.91 6.31
C SER A 197 -9.48 4.97 7.83
N LEU A 198 -8.33 5.43 8.31
CA LEU A 198 -8.01 5.59 9.73
C LEU A 198 -7.27 6.93 9.94
N GLY A 199 -7.62 7.68 10.98
CA GLY A 199 -7.01 8.98 11.26
C GLY A 199 -7.74 10.13 10.55
N ASP A 200 -7.00 11.17 10.18
CA ASP A 200 -7.59 12.40 9.64
C ASP A 200 -8.39 12.18 8.36
N THR A 201 -9.46 12.96 8.21
CA THR A 201 -10.37 12.92 7.07
C THR A 201 -9.66 13.29 5.76
N ALA A 202 -9.91 12.51 4.71
CA ALA A 202 -9.46 12.82 3.35
C ALA A 202 -10.61 13.36 2.49
N VAL A 203 -10.33 14.39 1.68
CA VAL A 203 -11.18 14.76 0.54
C VAL A 203 -10.84 13.82 -0.61
N PHE A 204 -11.62 12.75 -0.74
CA PHE A 204 -11.47 11.75 -1.79
C PHE A 204 -12.24 12.17 -3.04
N ARG A 205 -11.61 12.06 -4.20
CA ARG A 205 -12.21 12.37 -5.50
C ARG A 205 -12.32 11.10 -6.33
N ILE A 206 -13.48 10.90 -6.95
CA ILE A 206 -13.76 9.78 -7.87
C ILE A 206 -14.39 10.32 -9.16
N GLY A 207 -13.94 9.82 -10.30
CA GLY A 207 -14.49 10.07 -11.62
C GLY A 207 -15.01 8.79 -12.28
N GLY A 208 -15.02 8.75 -13.61
CA GLY A 208 -15.30 7.54 -14.39
C GLY A 208 -14.03 6.82 -14.84
N GLU A 209 -14.18 5.91 -15.80
CA GLU A 209 -13.06 5.12 -16.35
C GLU A 209 -12.13 5.98 -17.22
N ALA A 210 -12.65 7.04 -17.86
CA ALA A 210 -11.84 8.00 -18.60
C ALA A 210 -11.39 9.15 -17.70
N ARG A 211 -10.16 9.63 -17.90
CA ARG A 211 -9.58 10.71 -17.09
C ARG A 211 -10.36 12.02 -17.16
N THR A 212 -11.08 12.24 -18.26
CA THR A 212 -11.88 13.44 -18.54
C THR A 212 -13.31 13.34 -18.03
N ASP A 213 -13.73 12.19 -17.50
CA ASP A 213 -15.07 12.02 -16.96
C ASP A 213 -15.30 12.96 -15.77
N SER A 214 -16.58 13.30 -15.55
CA SER A 214 -16.96 14.16 -14.43
C SER A 214 -16.53 13.53 -13.11
N THR A 215 -16.05 14.37 -12.19
CA THR A 215 -15.60 13.93 -10.87
C THR A 215 -16.53 14.43 -9.79
N ARG A 216 -16.63 13.68 -8.71
CA ARG A 216 -17.25 14.08 -7.46
C ARG A 216 -16.32 13.83 -6.30
N SER A 217 -16.53 14.56 -5.21
CA SER A 217 -15.72 14.41 -4.00
C SER A 217 -16.61 14.00 -2.82
N ILE A 218 -16.06 13.17 -1.95
CA ILE A 218 -16.63 12.82 -0.64
C ILE A 218 -15.56 13.02 0.43
N ARG A 219 -15.99 13.12 1.69
CA ARG A 219 -15.10 13.09 2.84
C ARG A 219 -15.05 11.66 3.34
N LEU A 220 -13.88 11.04 3.29
CA LEU A 220 -13.63 9.75 3.92
C LEU A 220 -13.06 10.00 5.30
N GLU A 221 -13.83 9.67 6.33
CA GLU A 221 -13.50 9.89 7.73
C GLU A 221 -12.87 8.64 8.37
N SER A 222 -12.42 8.76 9.62
CA SER A 222 -11.83 7.64 10.37
C SER A 222 -12.87 6.55 10.62
N GLY A 223 -12.57 5.33 10.18
CA GLY A 223 -13.45 4.16 10.29
C GLY A 223 -14.28 3.86 9.03
N ASP A 224 -14.19 4.70 8.00
CA ASP A 224 -14.88 4.47 6.73
C ASP A 224 -14.30 3.29 5.95
N VAL A 225 -15.18 2.54 5.30
CA VAL A 225 -14.83 1.51 4.32
C VAL A 225 -15.40 1.90 2.95
N LEU A 226 -14.59 1.80 1.90
CA LEU A 226 -14.96 2.08 0.52
C LEU A 226 -14.58 0.90 -0.38
N ARG A 227 -15.51 0.42 -1.19
CA ARG A 227 -15.27 -0.58 -2.23
C ARG A 227 -15.38 0.04 -3.61
N LEU A 228 -14.40 -0.19 -4.46
CA LEU A 228 -14.45 0.10 -5.89
C LEU A 228 -14.53 -1.23 -6.66
N GLY A 229 -15.74 -1.62 -7.05
CA GLY A 229 -16.00 -2.82 -7.85
C GLY A 229 -16.64 -2.49 -9.19
N GLY A 230 -16.93 -3.51 -10.00
CA GLY A 230 -17.69 -3.38 -11.24
C GLY A 230 -17.20 -2.22 -12.12
N ARG A 231 -18.11 -1.32 -12.50
CA ARG A 231 -17.80 -0.15 -13.34
C ARG A 231 -16.84 0.85 -12.69
N SER A 232 -16.78 0.88 -11.36
CA SER A 232 -15.86 1.75 -10.62
C SER A 232 -14.52 1.09 -10.31
N ARG A 233 -14.31 -0.20 -10.64
CA ARG A 233 -13.04 -0.88 -10.36
C ARG A 233 -11.84 -0.20 -11.02
N LEU A 234 -12.06 0.40 -12.20
CA LEU A 234 -11.08 1.19 -12.93
C LEU A 234 -11.44 2.68 -12.96
N ALA A 235 -12.25 3.18 -12.02
CA ALA A 235 -12.52 4.61 -11.95
C ALA A 235 -11.25 5.40 -11.60
N PHE A 236 -11.04 6.54 -12.27
CA PHE A 236 -10.03 7.49 -11.85
C PHE A 236 -10.36 8.04 -10.47
N HIS A 237 -9.43 7.93 -9.53
CA HIS A 237 -9.65 8.40 -8.17
C HIS A 237 -8.37 8.90 -7.51
N GLY A 238 -8.50 9.58 -6.36
CA GLY A 238 -7.37 10.10 -5.62
C GLY A 238 -7.76 10.83 -4.34
N VAL A 239 -6.76 11.29 -3.62
CA VAL A 239 -6.89 12.09 -2.40
C VAL A 239 -6.42 13.51 -2.72
N ASP A 240 -7.36 14.45 -2.78
CA ASP A 240 -7.09 15.85 -3.12
C ASP A 240 -6.32 16.55 -1.99
N ARG A 241 -6.77 16.33 -0.74
CA ARG A 241 -6.12 16.83 0.47
C ARG A 241 -6.54 16.06 1.72
N ILE A 242 -5.72 16.14 2.77
CA ILE A 242 -6.06 15.74 4.13
C ILE A 242 -6.62 16.95 4.88
N LEU A 243 -7.54 16.73 5.82
CA LEU A 243 -8.07 17.72 6.76
C LEU A 243 -7.45 17.45 8.14
N PRO A 244 -6.35 18.14 8.52
CA PRO A 244 -5.61 17.82 9.73
C PRO A 244 -6.43 18.05 11.00
N GLY A 245 -6.17 17.25 12.04
CA GLY A 245 -6.77 17.40 13.37
C GLY A 245 -8.26 17.02 13.42
N THR A 246 -8.73 16.23 12.46
CA THR A 246 -10.11 15.74 12.41
C THR A 246 -10.28 14.39 13.11
N SER A 247 -9.17 13.73 13.50
CA SER A 247 -9.20 12.49 14.29
C SER A 247 -8.20 12.51 15.43
N THR A 248 -8.57 11.87 16.54
CA THR A 248 -7.68 11.62 17.69
C THR A 248 -7.09 10.20 17.69
N LEU A 249 -7.43 9.38 16.69
CA LEU A 249 -7.13 7.94 16.68
C LEU A 249 -5.62 7.64 16.72
N LEU A 250 -4.83 8.37 15.92
CA LEU A 250 -3.41 8.06 15.71
C LEU A 250 -2.48 8.76 16.70
N GLY A 251 -3.02 9.60 17.60
CA GLY A 251 -2.26 10.42 18.55
C GLY A 251 -1.43 11.55 17.91
N VAL A 252 -1.47 11.68 16.57
CA VAL A 252 -0.83 12.73 15.78
C VAL A 252 -1.70 13.04 14.56
N GLU A 253 -1.49 14.20 13.94
CA GLU A 253 -2.10 14.53 12.66
C GLU A 253 -1.56 13.63 11.54
N GLY A 254 -2.46 13.24 10.64
CA GLY A 254 -2.20 12.38 9.50
C GLY A 254 -3.24 11.28 9.33
N ARG A 255 -3.12 10.57 8.22
CA ARG A 255 -4.08 9.55 7.80
C ARG A 255 -3.38 8.29 7.35
N ILE A 256 -3.91 7.15 7.77
CA ILE A 256 -3.59 5.83 7.24
C ILE A 256 -4.73 5.41 6.31
N ASN A 257 -4.36 4.84 5.16
CA ASN A 257 -5.28 4.14 4.30
C ASN A 257 -4.74 2.76 3.95
N LEU A 258 -5.61 1.76 4.10
CA LEU A 258 -5.31 0.36 3.83
C LEU A 258 -6.08 -0.02 2.58
N THR A 259 -5.36 -0.32 1.50
CA THR A 259 -5.94 -0.63 0.19
C THR A 259 -5.69 -2.10 -0.15
N LEU A 260 -6.71 -2.94 0.00
CA LEU A 260 -6.65 -4.38 -0.22
C LEU A 260 -7.03 -4.71 -1.65
N ARG A 261 -6.28 -5.62 -2.26
CA ARG A 261 -6.45 -6.03 -3.66
C ARG A 261 -6.13 -7.50 -3.84
N ARG A 262 -6.82 -8.12 -4.79
CA ARG A 262 -6.43 -9.39 -5.42
C ARG A 262 -5.56 -9.05 -6.63
N VAL A 263 -4.39 -9.66 -6.74
CA VAL A 263 -3.42 -9.29 -7.80
C VAL A 263 -3.48 -10.28 -8.96
N THR A 264 -3.58 -11.57 -8.68
CA THR A 264 -3.66 -12.61 -9.72
C THR A 264 -5.11 -12.99 -10.00
N ALA A 265 -5.33 -13.57 -11.19
CA ALA A 265 -6.57 -14.28 -11.46
C ALA A 265 -6.79 -15.39 -10.39
N PRO A 266 -8.04 -15.65 -9.99
CA PRO A 266 -8.42 -16.80 -9.18
C PRO A 266 -8.01 -18.15 -9.76
#